data_AF-A9CYI1-F1
#
_entry.id   AF-A9CYI1-F1
#
_cell.length_a   1.000
_cell.length_b   1.000
_cell.length_c   1.000
_cell.angle_alpha   90.00
_cell.angle_beta   90.00
_cell.angle_gamma   90.00
#
_symmetry.space_group_name_H-M   'P 1'
#
loop_
_entity.id
_entity.type
_entity.pdbx_description
1 polymer ?
#
loop_
_entity_poly.entity_id
_entity_poly.type
_entity_poly.pdbx_seq_one_letter_code
_entity_poly.pdbx_strand_id
1 'polypeptide(L)'
;MSDSLHDPGGSPSEPLNDVLERISEELVDVAELIERLEPLLSNGRSTEFLASPDHMRVMQGIDLAVQKSRGLAEFIEGIGERLEPDQLVDISTALNLITLEDMKRRLRSSIHEAPSAEIYQKASGDLDFF
;
A
#
# COMPACT_ATOMS: atom_id res chain seq x y z
N MET A 1 -5.12 3.12 -49.02
CA MET A 1 -3.89 3.17 -48.20
C MET A 1 -3.73 4.60 -47.71
N SER A 2 -4.17 4.85 -46.49
CA SER A 2 -3.76 6.00 -45.67
C SER A 2 -3.73 5.49 -44.24
N ASP A 3 -2.53 5.07 -43.87
CA ASP A 3 -2.11 4.62 -42.55
C ASP A 3 -2.33 5.77 -41.55
N SER A 4 -3.27 5.59 -40.62
CA SER A 4 -3.49 6.55 -39.53
C SER A 4 -2.71 6.06 -38.33
N LEU A 5 -1.61 6.77 -38.09
CA LEU A 5 -0.67 6.59 -37.00
C LEU A 5 -1.33 6.13 -35.71
N HIS A 6 -0.85 4.98 -35.25
CA HIS A 6 -0.83 4.57 -33.86
C HIS A 6 -0.36 5.75 -32.98
N ASP A 7 -1.20 6.17 -32.03
CA ASP A 7 -0.78 7.02 -30.92
C ASP A 7 -0.31 6.10 -29.78
N PRO A 8 1.00 6.00 -29.47
CA PRO A 8 1.49 5.11 -28.43
C PRO A 8 1.61 5.81 -27.06
N GLY A 9 0.99 6.99 -26.86
CA GLY A 9 1.30 7.85 -25.72
C GLY A 9 0.12 8.46 -24.96
N GLY A 10 -1.11 8.01 -25.18
CA GLY A 10 -2.25 8.45 -24.39
C GLY A 10 -2.17 7.90 -22.96
N SER A 11 -1.63 8.68 -22.02
CA SER A 11 -1.86 8.45 -20.59
C SER A 11 -3.37 8.38 -20.37
N PRO A 12 -3.96 7.23 -19.97
CA PRO A 12 -5.39 7.14 -19.84
C PRO A 12 -5.78 7.99 -18.64
N SER A 13 -6.33 9.17 -18.93
CA SER A 13 -7.02 9.98 -17.94
C SER A 13 -8.11 9.09 -17.32
N GLU A 14 -8.04 8.86 -16.03
CA GLU A 14 -8.87 7.88 -15.34
C GLU A 14 -9.68 8.53 -14.21
N PRO A 15 -10.77 7.91 -13.75
CA PRO A 15 -11.61 8.48 -12.70
C PRO A 15 -10.81 8.71 -11.41
N LEU A 16 -10.89 9.92 -10.86
CA LEU A 16 -10.14 10.30 -9.65
C LEU A 16 -10.56 9.44 -8.45
N ASN A 17 -11.83 9.04 -8.36
CA ASN A 17 -12.30 8.13 -7.31
C ASN A 17 -11.56 6.79 -7.36
N ASP A 18 -11.36 6.20 -8.54
CA ASP A 18 -10.65 4.93 -8.71
C ASP A 18 -9.18 5.08 -8.28
N VAL A 19 -8.55 6.22 -8.57
CA VAL A 19 -7.18 6.51 -8.14
C VAL A 19 -7.08 6.62 -6.62
N LEU A 20 -8.03 7.33 -5.98
CA LEU A 20 -8.04 7.49 -4.53
C LEU A 20 -8.31 6.17 -3.81
N GLU A 21 -9.19 5.32 -4.35
CA GLU A 21 -9.43 3.97 -3.86
C GLU A 21 -8.13 3.17 -3.85
N ARG A 22 -7.38 3.12 -4.97
CA ARG A 22 -6.10 2.41 -5.02
C ARG A 22 -5.05 2.98 -4.07
N ILE A 23 -4.99 4.30 -3.89
CA ILE A 23 -4.10 4.91 -2.88
C ILE A 23 -4.50 4.49 -1.46
N SER A 24 -5.79 4.42 -1.17
CA SER A 24 -6.29 3.98 0.14
C SER A 24 -5.93 2.52 0.41
N GLU A 25 -6.07 1.64 -0.58
CA GLU A 25 -5.68 0.22 -0.49
C GLU A 25 -4.17 0.07 -0.24
N GLU A 26 -3.32 0.85 -0.91
CA GLU A 26 -1.87 0.84 -0.64
C GLU A 26 -1.53 1.25 0.79
N LEU A 27 -2.25 2.21 1.37
CA LEU A 27 -2.04 2.62 2.77
C LEU A 27 -2.49 1.54 3.76
N VAL A 28 -3.54 0.79 3.43
CA VAL A 28 -3.96 -0.39 4.20
C VAL A 28 -2.88 -1.49 4.12
N ASP A 29 -2.37 -1.80 2.93
CA ASP A 29 -1.26 -2.76 2.73
C ASP A 29 -0.01 -2.36 3.56
N VAL A 30 0.35 -1.08 3.56
CA VAL A 30 1.43 -0.55 4.41
C VAL A 30 1.13 -0.74 5.90
N ALA A 31 -0.10 -0.51 6.35
CA ALA A 31 -0.48 -0.71 7.74
C ALA A 31 -0.33 -2.19 8.14
N GLU A 32 -0.77 -3.12 7.29
CA GLU A 32 -0.61 -4.56 7.53
C GLU A 32 0.86 -4.99 7.57
N LEU A 33 1.70 -4.47 6.67
CA LEU A 33 3.15 -4.73 6.66
C LEU A 33 3.81 -4.26 7.96
N ILE A 34 3.41 -3.10 8.49
CA ILE A 34 3.93 -2.57 9.75
C ILE A 34 3.45 -3.42 10.94
N GLU A 35 2.17 -3.78 10.97
CA GLU A 35 1.57 -4.61 12.03
C GLU A 35 2.26 -5.97 12.13
N ARG A 36 2.70 -6.54 11.00
CA ARG A 36 3.46 -7.80 10.97
C ARG A 36 4.84 -7.73 11.62
N LEU A 37 5.40 -6.53 11.85
CA LEU A 37 6.67 -6.38 12.56
C LEU A 37 6.54 -6.64 14.06
N GLU A 38 5.35 -6.42 14.65
CA GLU A 38 5.08 -6.64 16.08
C GLU A 38 5.45 -8.05 16.58
N PRO A 39 4.93 -9.14 15.98
CA PRO A 39 5.27 -10.49 16.43
C PRO A 39 6.76 -10.79 16.21
N LEU A 40 7.38 -10.30 15.13
CA LEU A 40 8.80 -10.55 14.84
C LEU A 40 9.74 -9.93 15.88
N LEU A 41 9.37 -8.77 16.42
CA LEU A 41 10.14 -8.08 17.46
C LEU A 41 9.96 -8.70 18.84
N SER A 42 8.85 -9.41 19.04
CA SER A 42 8.48 -10.03 20.32
C SER A 42 8.90 -11.50 20.41
N ASN A 43 8.95 -12.22 19.29
CA ASN A 43 9.25 -13.65 19.24
C ASN A 43 10.66 -13.97 19.75
N GLY A 44 10.76 -15.00 20.61
CA GLY A 44 12.04 -15.52 21.12
C GLY A 44 12.75 -14.63 22.14
N ARG A 45 12.11 -13.56 22.62
CA ARG A 45 12.67 -12.65 23.65
C ARG A 45 12.28 -13.09 25.06
N SER A 46 13.13 -12.77 26.04
CA SER A 46 12.83 -13.02 27.46
C SER A 46 11.71 -12.10 27.94
N THR A 47 10.95 -12.54 28.95
CA THR A 47 9.86 -11.77 29.55
C THR A 47 10.33 -10.44 30.14
N GLU A 48 11.53 -10.40 30.71
CA GLU A 48 12.17 -9.17 31.22
C GLU A 48 12.46 -8.16 30.10
N PHE A 49 12.89 -8.62 28.93
CA PHE A 49 13.12 -7.76 27.78
C PHE A 49 11.81 -7.22 27.21
N LEU A 50 10.78 -8.06 27.11
CA LEU A 50 9.44 -7.64 26.65
C LEU A 50 8.80 -6.62 27.60
N ALA A 51 9.09 -6.70 28.90
CA ALA A 51 8.66 -5.72 29.88
C ALA A 51 9.53 -4.45 29.94
N SER A 52 10.61 -4.38 29.16
CA SER A 52 11.51 -3.24 29.20
C SER A 52 10.84 -1.98 28.64
N PRO A 53 11.11 -0.79 29.22
CA PRO A 53 10.57 0.47 28.71
C PRO A 53 10.95 0.74 27.24
N ASP A 54 12.12 0.29 26.81
CA ASP A 54 12.59 0.47 25.44
C ASP A 54 11.80 -0.39 24.45
N HIS A 55 11.53 -1.66 24.79
CA HIS A 55 10.67 -2.51 23.98
C HIS A 55 9.24 -1.94 23.91
N MET A 56 8.66 -1.55 25.05
CA MET A 56 7.32 -0.93 25.07
C MET A 56 7.23 0.33 24.18
N ARG A 57 8.28 1.17 24.18
CA ARG A 57 8.33 2.36 23.32
C ARG A 57 8.34 2.01 21.83
N VAL A 58 9.06 0.95 21.45
CA VAL A 58 9.08 0.46 20.06
C VAL A 58 7.70 -0.06 19.69
N MET A 59 7.07 -0.87 20.54
CA MET A 59 5.74 -1.43 20.29
C MET A 59 4.68 -0.33 20.14
N GLN A 60 4.72 0.69 20.99
CA GLN A 60 3.85 1.85 20.86
C GLN A 60 4.10 2.63 19.55
N GLY A 61 5.36 2.73 19.12
CA GLY A 61 5.71 3.36 17.85
C GLY A 61 5.13 2.61 16.64
N ILE A 62 5.09 1.28 16.69
CA ILE A 62 4.48 0.43 15.66
C ILE A 62 2.96 0.64 15.63
N ASP A 63 2.29 0.52 16.77
CA ASP A 63 0.85 0.76 16.87
C ASP A 63 0.46 2.15 16.36
N LEU A 64 1.22 3.19 16.74
CA LEU A 64 1.00 4.55 16.24
C LEU A 64 1.17 4.66 14.72
N ALA A 65 2.14 3.96 14.14
CA ALA A 65 2.34 3.95 12.69
C ALA A 65 1.18 3.23 11.97
N VAL A 66 0.71 2.08 12.50
CA VAL A 66 -0.47 1.37 11.98
C VAL A 66 -1.70 2.27 12.00
N GLN A 67 -1.99 2.91 13.14
CA GLN A 67 -3.13 3.81 13.30
C GLN A 67 -3.07 5.00 12.32
N LYS A 68 -1.88 5.58 12.12
CA LYS A 68 -1.70 6.69 11.16
C LYS A 68 -1.95 6.26 9.72
N SER A 69 -1.41 5.11 9.31
CA SER A 69 -1.61 4.61 7.95
C SER A 69 -3.09 4.31 7.67
N ARG A 70 -3.78 3.62 8.60
CA ARG A 70 -5.22 3.33 8.48
C ARG A 70 -6.06 4.62 8.47
N GLY A 71 -5.78 5.55 9.38
CA GLY A 71 -6.51 6.82 9.43
C GLY A 71 -6.32 7.68 8.17
N LEU A 72 -5.18 7.60 7.49
CA LEU A 72 -4.97 8.25 6.20
C LEU A 72 -5.73 7.53 5.06
N ALA A 73 -5.79 6.20 5.08
CA ALA A 73 -6.58 5.44 4.12
C ALA A 73 -8.07 5.81 4.21
N GLU A 74 -8.64 5.76 5.41
CA GLU A 74 -10.04 6.13 5.68
C GLU A 74 -10.34 7.59 5.29
N PHE A 75 -9.40 8.50 5.53
CA PHE A 75 -9.56 9.90 5.13
C PHE A 75 -9.62 10.07 3.60
N ILE A 76 -8.79 9.34 2.87
CA ILE A 76 -8.75 9.37 1.40
C ILE A 76 -10.01 8.73 0.82
N GLU A 77 -10.44 7.60 1.35
CA GLU A 77 -11.70 6.93 1.00
C GLU A 77 -12.88 7.91 1.18
N GLY A 78 -12.96 8.58 2.33
CA GLY A 78 -14.01 9.57 2.60
C GLY A 78 -13.97 10.83 1.72
N ILE A 79 -12.82 11.16 1.10
CA ILE A 79 -12.75 12.17 0.02
C ILE A 79 -13.35 11.58 -1.26
N GLY A 80 -12.94 10.37 -1.63
CA GLY A 80 -13.40 9.67 -2.83
C GLY A 80 -14.93 9.54 -2.91
N GLU A 81 -15.57 9.17 -1.81
CA GLU A 81 -17.04 9.04 -1.72
C GLU A 81 -17.81 10.34 -2.01
N ARG A 82 -17.16 11.51 -1.90
CA ARG A 82 -17.78 12.82 -2.07
C ARG A 82 -17.45 13.50 -3.39
N LEU A 83 -16.63 12.85 -4.24
CA LEU A 83 -16.26 13.38 -5.55
C LEU A 83 -17.34 13.11 -6.59
N GLU A 84 -17.40 13.97 -7.60
CA GLU A 84 -18.21 13.75 -8.78
C GLU A 84 -17.55 12.68 -9.67
N PRO A 85 -18.30 11.70 -10.20
CA PRO A 85 -17.74 10.54 -10.92
C PRO A 85 -17.08 10.88 -12.26
N ASP A 86 -17.28 12.11 -12.77
CA ASP A 86 -16.80 12.52 -14.09
C ASP A 86 -15.41 13.20 -14.03
N GLN A 87 -14.83 13.34 -12.82
CA GLN A 87 -13.53 13.98 -12.65
C GLN A 87 -12.40 13.03 -13.03
N LEU A 88 -11.76 13.30 -14.16
CA LEU A 88 -10.62 12.52 -14.63
C LEU A 88 -9.28 13.14 -14.21
N VAL A 89 -8.27 12.29 -14.01
CA VAL A 89 -6.90 12.68 -13.64
C VAL A 89 -5.86 11.89 -14.44
N ASP A 90 -4.75 12.54 -14.82
CA ASP A 90 -3.55 11.86 -15.34
C ASP A 90 -2.54 11.66 -14.21
N ILE A 91 -2.28 10.40 -13.86
CA ILE A 91 -1.35 10.02 -12.79
C ILE A 91 0.07 9.71 -13.28
N SER A 92 0.37 9.85 -14.57
CA SER A 92 1.64 9.39 -15.16
C SER A 92 2.87 10.01 -14.51
N THR A 93 2.80 11.30 -14.19
CA THR A 93 3.90 11.99 -13.51
C THR A 93 4.06 11.51 -12.07
N ALA A 94 2.95 11.28 -11.36
CA ALA A 94 2.97 10.78 -9.99
C ALA A 94 3.53 9.36 -9.91
N LEU A 95 3.13 8.47 -10.83
CA LEU A 95 3.64 7.11 -10.92
C LEU A 95 5.15 7.04 -11.16
N ASN A 96 5.73 8.04 -11.84
CA ASN A 96 7.18 8.09 -12.08
C ASN A 96 8.00 8.41 -10.82
N LEU A 97 7.36 8.89 -9.76
CA LEU A 97 8.00 9.11 -8.46
C LEU A 97 8.09 7.82 -7.63
N ILE A 98 7.28 6.81 -7.96
CA ILE A 98 7.27 5.52 -7.26
C ILE A 98 8.41 4.66 -7.78
N THR A 99 9.27 4.21 -6.86
CA THR A 99 10.44 3.37 -7.15
C THR A 99 10.20 1.89 -6.92
N LEU A 100 9.20 1.54 -6.09
CA LEU A 100 8.78 0.16 -5.87
C LEU A 100 7.86 -0.27 -7.00
N GLU A 101 8.38 -1.12 -7.89
CA GLU A 101 7.67 -1.53 -9.12
C GLU A 101 6.33 -2.21 -8.85
N ASP A 102 6.20 -2.98 -7.77
CA ASP A 102 4.95 -3.65 -7.43
C ASP A 102 3.88 -2.65 -6.95
N MET A 103 4.25 -1.70 -6.08
CA MET A 103 3.38 -0.58 -5.70
C MET A 103 3.00 0.26 -6.93
N LYS A 104 3.95 0.52 -7.82
CA LYS A 104 3.71 1.27 -9.06
C LYS A 104 2.73 0.54 -9.99
N ARG A 105 2.79 -0.80 -10.06
CA ARG A 105 1.85 -1.63 -10.82
C ARG A 105 0.44 -1.56 -10.24
N ARG A 106 0.30 -1.75 -8.93
CA ARG A 106 -1.00 -1.67 -8.24
C ARG A 106 -1.65 -0.29 -8.36
N LEU A 107 -0.86 0.78 -8.21
CA LEU A 107 -1.37 2.14 -8.42
C LEU A 107 -1.78 2.45 -9.87
N ARG A 108 -1.18 1.76 -10.86
CA ARG A 108 -1.47 1.95 -12.29
C ARG A 108 -2.67 1.11 -12.77
N SER A 109 -2.92 -0.04 -12.16
CA SER A 109 -3.87 -1.03 -12.66
C SER A 109 -5.15 -1.02 -11.83
N SER A 110 -6.32 -0.99 -12.47
CA SER A 110 -7.60 -1.26 -11.81
C SER A 110 -7.84 -2.76 -11.55
N ILE A 111 -6.87 -3.61 -11.89
CA ILE A 111 -6.89 -5.04 -11.57
C ILE A 111 -6.38 -5.19 -10.14
N HIS A 112 -7.26 -5.65 -9.24
CA HIS A 112 -6.93 -5.96 -7.85
C HIS A 112 -5.87 -7.08 -7.81
N GLU A 113 -4.59 -6.69 -7.74
CA GLU A 113 -3.48 -7.59 -7.48
C GLU A 113 -3.36 -7.86 -5.98
N ALA A 114 -2.82 -9.03 -5.61
CA ALA A 114 -2.67 -9.37 -4.20
C ALA A 114 -1.80 -8.32 -3.46
N PRO A 115 -2.23 -7.83 -2.28
CA PRO A 115 -1.46 -6.90 -1.46
C PRO A 115 -0.03 -7.41 -1.20
N SER A 116 0.95 -6.51 -1.04
CA SER A 116 2.33 -6.91 -0.74
C SER A 116 2.37 -7.79 0.51
N ALA A 117 1.57 -7.44 1.52
CA ALA A 117 1.42 -8.20 2.74
C ALA A 117 1.13 -9.68 2.44
N GLU A 118 0.16 -10.01 1.58
CA GLU A 118 -0.14 -11.40 1.22
C GLU A 118 1.02 -12.11 0.51
N ILE A 119 1.73 -11.41 -0.39
CA ILE A 119 2.88 -11.96 -1.12
C ILE A 119 4.00 -12.30 -0.15
N TYR A 120 4.31 -11.40 0.77
CA TYR A 120 5.31 -11.65 1.83
C TYR A 120 4.92 -12.84 2.71
N GLN A 121 3.63 -13.04 2.99
CA GLN A 121 3.18 -14.19 3.77
C GLN A 121 3.41 -15.52 3.02
N LYS A 122 3.06 -15.56 1.73
CA LYS A 122 3.30 -16.75 0.88
C LYS A 122 4.79 -17.06 0.76
N ALA A 123 5.64 -16.04 0.60
CA ALA A 123 7.08 -16.22 0.53
C ALA A 123 7.69 -16.68 1.87
N SER A 124 7.17 -16.20 3.00
CA SER A 124 7.64 -16.62 4.33
C SER A 124 7.24 -18.05 4.69
N GLY A 125 6.16 -18.59 4.12
CA GLY A 125 5.73 -19.98 4.31
C GLY A 125 6.53 -21.00 3.50
N ASP A 126 7.30 -20.56 2.50
CA ASP A 126 8.16 -21.42 1.65
C ASP A 126 9.62 -21.47 2.18
N LEU A 127 9.92 -20.74 3.26
CA LEU A 127 11.19 -20.79 3.98
C LEU A 127 11.17 -21.77 5.17
N ASP A 128 10.43 -22.88 5.04
CA ASP A 128 10.70 -24.07 5.84
C ASP A 128 11.98 -24.72 5.28
N PHE A 129 13.13 -24.17 5.70
CA PHE A 129 14.47 -24.63 5.34
C PHE A 129 14.69 -26.12 5.68
N PHE A 130 15.39 -26.80 4.77
CA PHE A 130 16.13 -28.05 4.98
C PHE A 130 16.99 -28.05 6.25
#